data_AF-A0A072UMB5-F1
#
_entry.id   AF-A0A072UMB5-F1
#
_cell.length_a   1.000
_cell.length_b   1.000
_cell.length_c   1.000
_cell.angle_alpha   90.00
_cell.angle_beta   90.00
_cell.angle_gamma   90.00
#
_symmetry.space_group_name_H-M   'P 1'
#
loop_
_entity.id
_entity.type
_entity.pdbx_description
1 polymer ?
#
loop_
_entity_poly.entity_id
_entity_poly.type
_entity_poly.pdbx_seq_one_letter_code
_entity_poly.pdbx_strand_id
1 'polypeptide(L)'
;MSKQNVLVIMLIMSAILSLPIQSLDLKAGNWGKSFKKKNKETETNLQFYFHDTLSGKNPSAVKVAEPVDKTKTFATQFGNIILFKKITDIMKKRLSISI
;
A
#
# COMPACT_ATOMS: atom_id res chain seq x y z
N MET A 1 -47.43 11.77 4.59
CA MET A 1 -47.55 10.58 3.72
C MET A 1 -48.91 9.94 3.95
N SER A 2 -49.65 9.58 2.90
CA SER A 2 -50.93 8.87 3.08
C SER A 2 -50.67 7.51 3.74
N LYS A 3 -51.63 7.04 4.56
CA LYS A 3 -51.51 5.73 5.26
C LYS A 3 -51.23 4.58 4.27
N GLN A 4 -51.71 4.71 3.05
CA GLN A 4 -51.48 3.75 1.95
C GLN A 4 -50.01 3.71 1.52
N ASN A 5 -49.33 4.85 1.39
CA ASN A 5 -47.91 4.87 0.99
C ASN A 5 -47.02 4.20 2.03
N VAL A 6 -47.35 4.34 3.33
CA VAL A 6 -46.61 3.69 4.41
C VAL A 6 -46.77 2.17 4.36
N LEU A 7 -47.99 1.68 4.12
CA LEU A 7 -48.26 0.25 3.98
C LEU A 7 -47.55 -0.36 2.76
N VAL A 8 -47.53 0.36 1.64
CA VAL A 8 -46.84 -0.08 0.43
C VAL A 8 -45.33 -0.19 0.70
N ILE A 9 -44.71 0.81 1.33
CA ILE A 9 -43.28 0.76 1.67
C ILE A 9 -42.97 -0.41 2.60
N MET A 10 -43.82 -0.67 3.59
CA MET A 10 -43.62 -1.75 4.55
C MET A 10 -43.71 -3.15 3.89
N LEU A 11 -44.61 -3.31 2.90
CA LEU A 11 -44.71 -4.53 2.09
C LEU A 11 -43.49 -4.75 1.19
N ILE A 12 -42.92 -3.68 0.62
CA ILE A 12 -41.73 -3.78 -0.23
C ILE A 12 -40.51 -4.17 0.63
N MET A 13 -40.39 -3.60 1.83
CA MET A 13 -39.29 -3.92 2.75
C MET A 13 -39.35 -5.36 3.28
N SER A 14 -40.53 -5.90 3.56
CA SER A 14 -40.66 -7.30 3.98
C SER A 14 -40.32 -8.29 2.86
N ALA A 15 -40.63 -7.94 1.61
CA ALA A 15 -40.27 -8.75 0.44
C ALA A 15 -38.76 -8.76 0.13
N ILE A 16 -38.05 -7.66 0.42
CA ILE A 16 -36.59 -7.59 0.20
C ILE A 16 -35.82 -8.40 1.26
N LEU A 17 -36.34 -8.50 2.49
CA LEU A 17 -35.70 -9.24 3.60
C LEU A 17 -35.69 -10.77 3.42
N SER A 18 -36.58 -11.33 2.58
CA SER A 18 -36.68 -12.77 2.35
C SER A 18 -35.87 -13.27 1.14
N LEU A 19 -35.25 -12.38 0.38
CA LEU A 19 -34.39 -12.77 -0.73
C LEU A 19 -33.07 -13.32 -0.18
N PRO A 20 -32.67 -14.56 -0.53
CA PRO A 20 -31.33 -15.03 -0.19
C PRO A 20 -30.32 -14.12 -0.88
N ILE A 21 -29.32 -13.65 -0.13
CA ILE A 21 -28.19 -12.89 -0.67
C ILE A 21 -27.42 -13.84 -1.60
N GLN A 22 -27.76 -13.84 -2.88
CA GLN A 22 -27.00 -14.55 -3.89
C GLN A 22 -25.75 -13.71 -4.18
N SER A 23 -24.59 -14.25 -3.87
CA SER A 23 -23.31 -13.66 -4.27
C SER A 23 -23.29 -13.53 -5.79
N LEU A 24 -23.09 -12.31 -6.30
CA LEU A 24 -22.92 -12.06 -7.72
C LEU A 24 -21.54 -12.59 -8.14
N ASP A 25 -21.49 -13.77 -8.75
CA ASP A 25 -20.25 -14.35 -9.28
C ASP A 25 -19.89 -13.64 -10.60
N LEU A 26 -19.31 -12.45 -10.47
CA LEU A 26 -18.67 -11.78 -11.59
C LEU A 26 -17.45 -12.62 -11.97
N LYS A 27 -17.49 -13.29 -13.14
CA LYS A 27 -16.30 -13.90 -13.74
C LYS A 27 -15.23 -12.82 -13.88
N ALA A 28 -14.36 -12.71 -12.89
CA ALA A 28 -13.16 -11.92 -12.98
C ALA A 28 -12.39 -12.46 -14.20
N GLY A 29 -12.12 -11.57 -15.14
CA GLY A 29 -11.30 -11.89 -16.30
C GLY A 29 -10.00 -12.56 -15.84
N ASN A 30 -9.44 -13.38 -16.73
CA ASN A 30 -8.33 -14.28 -16.45
C ASN A 30 -6.97 -13.55 -16.27
N TRP A 31 -6.96 -12.49 -15.46
CA TRP A 31 -5.83 -11.71 -15.00
C TRP A 31 -5.14 -12.49 -13.88
N GLY A 32 -3.90 -12.94 -14.13
CA GLY A 32 -3.13 -13.71 -13.16
C GLY A 32 -3.00 -15.21 -13.45
N LYS A 33 -3.28 -15.68 -14.68
CA LYS A 33 -2.78 -17.02 -15.10
C LYS A 33 -1.25 -17.01 -15.01
N SER A 34 -0.74 -17.53 -13.90
CA SER A 34 0.68 -17.81 -13.73
C SER A 34 1.02 -19.00 -14.62
N PHE A 35 1.91 -18.78 -15.58
CA PHE A 35 2.48 -19.85 -16.37
C PHE A 35 3.20 -20.81 -15.41
N LYS A 36 2.91 -22.11 -15.47
CA LYS A 36 3.67 -23.12 -14.73
C LYS A 36 5.13 -23.07 -15.21
N LYS A 37 5.96 -22.34 -14.47
CA LYS A 37 7.38 -22.17 -14.75
C LYS A 37 8.07 -23.51 -14.50
N LYS A 38 8.64 -24.10 -15.55
CA LYS A 38 9.35 -25.41 -15.50
C LYS A 38 10.72 -25.37 -14.81
N ASN A 39 11.17 -24.19 -14.37
CA ASN A 39 12.47 -24.02 -13.73
C ASN A 39 12.27 -23.84 -12.23
N LYS A 40 12.96 -24.65 -11.43
CA LYS A 40 13.03 -24.54 -9.98
C LYS A 40 13.46 -23.11 -9.63
N GLU A 41 12.52 -22.29 -9.17
CA GLU A 41 12.82 -20.91 -8.78
C GLU A 41 13.78 -20.94 -7.61
N THR A 42 14.91 -20.25 -7.75
CA THR A 42 15.89 -20.12 -6.67
C THR A 42 15.43 -18.97 -5.78
N GLU A 43 14.89 -19.28 -4.61
CA GLU A 43 14.57 -18.26 -3.61
C GLU A 43 15.88 -17.77 -2.96
N THR A 44 16.16 -16.47 -3.09
CA THR A 44 17.31 -15.83 -2.44
C THR A 44 16.80 -14.88 -1.37
N ASN A 45 17.09 -15.17 -0.11
CA ASN A 45 16.78 -14.26 1.00
C ASN A 45 17.92 -13.24 1.14
N LEU A 46 17.64 -11.97 0.86
CA LEU A 46 18.60 -10.87 1.01
C LEU A 46 18.29 -10.11 2.30
N GLN A 47 19.30 -9.99 3.16
CA GLN A 47 19.23 -9.17 4.37
C GLN A 47 20.26 -8.05 4.27
N PHE A 48 19.79 -6.81 4.34
CA PHE A 48 20.63 -5.63 4.36
C PHE A 48 19.97 -4.53 5.16
N TYR A 49 20.80 -3.60 5.64
CA TYR A 49 20.35 -2.39 6.32
C TYR A 49 20.52 -1.21 5.38
N PHE A 50 19.46 -0.42 5.22
CA PHE A 50 19.53 0.87 4.57
C PHE A 50 19.83 1.95 5.61
N HIS A 51 20.89 2.72 5.36
CA HIS A 51 21.25 3.84 6.22
C HIS A 51 21.16 5.13 5.43
N ASP A 52 20.36 6.06 5.93
CA ASP A 52 20.24 7.40 5.34
C ASP A 52 20.63 8.51 6.30
N THR A 53 21.23 9.55 5.72
CA THR A 53 21.70 10.74 6.43
C THR A 53 21.09 11.97 5.77
N LEU A 54 20.25 12.68 6.54
CA LEU A 54 19.59 13.92 6.09
C LEU A 54 20.40 15.18 6.42
N SER A 55 21.52 15.03 7.11
CA SER A 55 22.33 16.13 7.62
C SER A 55 23.83 15.80 7.57
N GLY A 56 24.67 16.81 7.84
CA GLY A 56 26.13 16.69 7.77
C GLY A 56 26.71 17.11 6.41
N LYS A 57 28.01 16.93 6.24
CA LYS A 57 28.76 17.44 5.07
C LYS A 57 28.41 16.71 3.76
N ASN A 58 27.95 15.46 3.84
CA ASN A 58 27.61 14.65 2.68
C ASN A 58 26.34 13.82 2.95
N PRO A 59 25.15 14.44 2.92
CA PRO A 59 23.89 13.74 3.15
C PRO A 59 23.59 12.74 2.02
N SER A 60 23.04 11.57 2.37
CA SER A 60 22.56 10.57 1.41
C SER A 60 21.14 10.85 0.92
N ALA A 61 20.42 11.76 1.56
CA ALA A 61 19.06 12.12 1.19
C ALA A 61 18.78 13.60 1.43
N VAL A 62 17.90 14.18 0.62
CA VAL A 62 17.55 15.60 0.66
C VAL A 62 16.04 15.77 0.66
N LYS A 63 15.52 16.68 1.50
CA LYS A 63 14.11 17.07 1.47
C LYS A 63 13.86 17.98 0.27
N VAL A 64 12.93 17.61 -0.60
CA VAL A 64 12.62 18.35 -1.84
C VAL A 64 11.29 19.09 -1.77
N ALA A 65 10.39 18.68 -0.87
CA ALA A 65 9.16 19.41 -0.60
C ALA A 65 8.71 19.20 0.85
N GLU A 66 7.94 20.15 1.34
CA GLU A 66 7.36 20.16 2.68
C GLU A 66 5.88 20.58 2.61
N PRO A 67 5.04 20.14 3.55
CA PRO A 67 3.63 20.52 3.59
C PRO A 67 3.47 22.02 3.82
N VAL A 68 2.42 22.60 3.23
CA VAL A 68 2.10 24.03 3.36
C VAL A 68 1.82 24.41 4.82
N ASP A 69 1.05 23.56 5.52
CA ASP A 69 0.73 23.74 6.94
C ASP A 69 1.74 22.98 7.81
N LYS A 70 2.80 23.70 8.21
CA LYS A 70 3.90 23.13 9.00
C LYS A 70 3.52 22.90 10.46
N THR A 71 2.60 23.69 11.02
CA THR A 71 2.27 23.59 12.45
C THR A 71 1.47 22.34 12.74
N LYS A 72 0.55 21.94 11.85
CA LYS A 72 -0.22 20.69 12.01
C LYS A 72 0.59 19.42 11.77
N THR A 73 1.67 19.50 11.00
CA THR A 73 2.43 18.33 10.54
C THR A 73 3.79 18.19 11.22
N PHE A 74 4.20 19.16 12.04
CA PHE A 74 5.53 19.19 12.67
C PHE A 74 5.88 17.90 13.42
N ALA A 75 4.93 17.37 14.22
CA ALA A 75 5.15 16.18 15.03
C ALA A 75 5.24 14.88 14.20
N THR A 76 4.47 14.78 13.12
CA THR A 76 4.38 13.55 12.30
C THR A 76 5.28 13.58 11.08
N GLN A 77 5.78 14.77 10.70
CA GLN A 77 6.49 15.02 9.45
C GLN A 77 5.68 14.64 8.19
N PHE A 78 4.36 14.50 8.34
CA PHE A 78 3.47 14.07 7.28
C PHE A 78 3.47 15.07 6.12
N GLY A 79 3.63 14.57 4.89
CA GLY A 79 3.68 15.41 3.68
C GLY A 79 5.07 15.90 3.28
N ASN A 80 6.13 15.60 4.05
CA ASN A 80 7.49 15.82 3.58
C ASN A 80 7.82 14.84 2.44
N ILE A 81 8.43 15.37 1.36
CA ILE A 81 8.96 14.56 0.27
C ILE A 81 10.47 14.54 0.39
N ILE A 82 11.05 13.35 0.52
CA ILE A 82 12.49 13.13 0.65
C ILE A 82 12.97 12.34 -0.56
N LEU A 83 13.98 12.87 -1.24
CA LEU A 83 14.68 12.21 -2.32
C LEU A 83 15.97 11.58 -1.79
N PHE A 84 16.14 10.30 -2.06
CA PHE A 84 17.32 9.53 -1.69
C PHE A 84 18.31 9.48 -2.85
N LYS A 85 19.61 9.65 -2.55
CA LYS A 85 20.69 9.44 -3.51
C LYS A 85 20.76 7.96 -3.89
N LYS A 86 21.39 7.65 -5.02
CA LYS A 86 21.50 6.30 -5.60
C LYS A 86 21.71 5.19 -4.57
N ILE A 87 20.96 4.10 -4.69
CA ILE A 87 20.86 3.00 -3.69
C ILE A 87 22.20 2.34 -3.32
N THR A 88 23.19 2.39 -4.22
CA THR A 88 24.55 1.90 -3.96
C THR A 88 25.31 2.72 -2.92
N ASP A 89 24.96 3.99 -2.73
CA ASP A 89 25.57 4.86 -1.71
C ASP A 89 24.93 4.64 -0.31
N ILE A 90 23.69 4.13 -0.27
CA ILE A 90 22.88 3.86 0.95
C ILE A 90 23.21 2.48 1.54
N MET A 91 23.66 1.57 0.69
CA MET A 91 23.97 0.19 1.03
C MET A 91 25.43 0.05 1.45
N LYS A 92 25.73 0.18 2.75
CA LYS A 92 27.07 -0.14 3.25
C LYS A 92 27.24 -1.67 3.31
N LYS A 93 27.95 -2.22 2.31
CA LYS A 93 28.26 -3.65 2.25
C LYS A 93 29.30 -4.01 3.32
N ARG A 94 28.91 -4.66 4.41
CA ARG A 94 29.85 -5.34 5.31
C ARG A 94 30.11 -6.75 4.75
N LEU A 95 31.06 -6.88 3.83
CA LEU A 95 31.64 -8.18 3.49
C LEU A 95 32.64 -8.56 4.58
N SER A 96 32.16 -9.28 5.60
CA SER A 96 33.02 -10.11 6.44
C SER A 96 32.65 -11.56 6.13
N ILE A 97 33.30 -12.11 5.12
CA ILE A 97 33.45 -13.55 4.99
C ILE A 97 34.94 -13.78 5.22
N SER A 98 35.29 -14.23 6.42
CA SER A 98 36.54 -14.95 6.63
C SER A 98 36.35 -16.32 6.01
N ILE A 99 37.13 -16.60 4.96
CA ILE A 99 37.46 -17.96 4.54
C ILE A 99 38.80 -18.28 5.18
#